data_AF-A0A382R4G8-F1
#
_entry.id   AF-A0A382R4G8-F1
#
_cell.length_a   1.000
_cell.length_b   1.000
_cell.length_c   1.000
_cell.angle_alpha   90.00
_cell.angle_beta   90.00
_cell.angle_gamma   90.00
#
_symmetry.space_group_name_H-M   'P 1'
#
loop_
_entity.id
_entity.type
_entity.pdbx_description
1 polymer ?
#
loop_
_entity_poly.entity_id
_entity_poly.type
_entity_poly.pdbx_seq_one_letter_code
_entity_poly.pdbx_strand_id
1 'polypeptide(L)'
;VFASRAGLLGAYPDTVQRTVDLIPRPRGLYDISKVLGESFGYMYSSVHGMECVSVRIGNFNPERDRPEHPHHLSHGDCVRLFEAAVCHEDVTCEIVFGVSDSDWALYDVDHGRSVIGYDPQDVSHVAAIDRTFDRSEPAEPLGEAPPERVLITGAAGRVGRGLAAGLRERFEIRGFDQVEMPDLDDTIVGDIGDHDACLRATKGVDAVVHLAGVPSGGSPWKDVLRANFDGTYQIMEAARQSGVHRVAFASRAGILGPYPKTLQRTVDLMPRPQSYYTMSKIFGEGLGHMYTWRHGIRFTSVRIGNFKLERDQPGHPHQLGHADN
;
A
#
# COMPACT_ATOMS: atom_id res chain seq x y z
N VAL A 1 5.90 -17.09 -11.89
CA VAL A 1 4.80 -16.17 -12.25
C VAL A 1 3.89 -15.94 -11.04
N PHE A 2 3.56 -14.70 -10.72
CA PHE A 2 2.60 -14.34 -9.68
C PHE A 2 1.28 -13.84 -10.31
N ALA A 3 0.14 -14.38 -9.87
CA ALA A 3 -1.17 -13.93 -10.34
C ALA A 3 -1.63 -12.69 -9.56
N SER A 4 -1.53 -11.52 -10.18
CA SER A 4 -2.06 -10.23 -9.74
C SER A 4 -3.43 -9.93 -10.40
N ARG A 5 -3.89 -8.68 -10.35
CA ARG A 5 -5.22 -8.26 -10.81
C ARG A 5 -5.17 -6.94 -11.59
N ALA A 6 -5.75 -6.91 -12.80
CA ALA A 6 -5.88 -5.69 -13.59
C ALA A 6 -6.82 -4.64 -12.94
N GLY A 7 -7.79 -5.09 -12.16
CA GLY A 7 -8.72 -4.23 -11.41
C GLY A 7 -8.06 -3.35 -10.33
N LEU A 8 -6.78 -3.55 -10.00
CA LEU A 8 -6.03 -2.68 -9.06
C LEU A 8 -5.99 -1.21 -9.49
N LEU A 9 -6.17 -0.97 -10.79
CA LEU A 9 -6.15 0.37 -11.39
C LEU A 9 -7.56 0.89 -11.68
N GLY A 10 -8.60 0.20 -11.21
CA GLY A 10 -9.99 0.57 -11.48
C GLY A 10 -10.44 1.86 -10.82
N ALA A 11 -9.63 2.50 -9.97
CA ALA A 11 -9.95 3.79 -9.35
C ALA A 11 -9.38 5.00 -10.13
N TYR A 12 -8.73 4.75 -11.28
CA TYR A 12 -8.29 5.81 -12.18
C TYR A 12 -9.42 6.21 -13.13
N PRO A 13 -9.47 7.49 -13.58
CA PRO A 13 -10.45 7.91 -14.57
C PRO A 13 -10.34 7.10 -15.84
N ASP A 14 -11.48 6.86 -16.46
CA ASP A 14 -11.64 6.00 -17.62
C ASP A 14 -10.98 6.50 -18.91
N THR A 15 -10.67 7.79 -18.93
CA THR A 15 -9.88 8.45 -19.97
C THR A 15 -8.38 8.15 -19.89
N VAL A 16 -7.94 7.49 -18.82
CA VAL A 16 -6.54 7.14 -18.59
C VAL A 16 -6.32 5.69 -18.98
N GLN A 17 -5.47 5.45 -19.98
CA GLN A 17 -5.02 4.09 -20.30
C GLN A 17 -4.31 3.48 -19.08
N ARG A 18 -4.60 2.22 -18.80
CA ARG A 18 -4.01 1.48 -17.68
C ARG A 18 -2.63 1.00 -18.08
N THR A 19 -1.60 1.66 -17.57
CA THR A 19 -0.19 1.25 -17.70
C THR A 19 0.30 0.59 -16.41
N VAL A 20 1.40 -0.16 -16.51
CA VAL A 20 1.96 -0.87 -15.35
C VAL A 20 2.56 0.07 -14.30
N ASP A 21 2.95 1.27 -14.70
CA ASP A 21 3.51 2.33 -13.86
C ASP A 21 2.48 3.05 -12.98
N LEU A 22 1.19 2.87 -13.24
CA LEU A 22 0.14 3.43 -12.37
C LEU A 22 0.16 2.75 -11.00
N ILE A 23 0.14 3.57 -9.95
CA ILE A 23 0.11 3.09 -8.56
C ILE A 23 -1.22 2.39 -8.27
N PRO A 24 -1.20 1.12 -7.80
CA PRO A 24 -2.40 0.43 -7.35
C PRO A 24 -3.21 1.21 -6.31
N ARG A 25 -4.53 1.21 -6.46
CA ARG A 25 -5.50 1.87 -5.59
C ARG A 25 -6.47 0.84 -5.00
N PRO A 26 -6.02 0.01 -4.03
CA PRO A 26 -6.77 -1.16 -3.60
C PRO A 26 -8.04 -0.79 -2.84
N ARG A 27 -9.16 -1.43 -3.18
CA ARG A 27 -10.48 -1.13 -2.58
C ARG A 27 -10.93 -2.21 -1.59
N GLY A 28 -10.12 -3.26 -1.39
CA GLY A 28 -10.37 -4.33 -0.44
C GLY A 28 -9.12 -5.15 -0.10
N LEU A 29 -9.23 -6.04 0.89
CA LEU A 29 -8.12 -6.91 1.33
C LEU A 29 -7.59 -7.82 0.21
N TYR A 30 -8.47 -8.29 -0.69
CA TYR A 30 -8.05 -9.07 -1.85
C TYR A 30 -7.12 -8.25 -2.76
N ASP A 31 -7.46 -7.00 -3.05
CA ASP A 31 -6.62 -6.11 -3.86
C ASP A 31 -5.27 -5.87 -3.18
N ILE A 32 -5.27 -5.59 -1.87
CA ILE A 32 -4.05 -5.43 -1.08
C ILE A 32 -3.16 -6.68 -1.15
N SER A 33 -3.76 -7.88 -1.11
CA SER A 33 -3.00 -9.13 -1.24
C SER A 33 -2.28 -9.24 -2.59
N LYS A 34 -2.87 -8.70 -3.67
CA LYS A 34 -2.25 -8.67 -5.00
C LYS A 34 -1.12 -7.64 -5.11
N VAL A 35 -1.30 -6.44 -4.55
CA VAL A 35 -0.22 -5.43 -4.43
C VAL A 35 0.96 -6.01 -3.64
N LEU A 36 0.69 -6.73 -2.56
CA LEU A 36 1.73 -7.37 -1.77
C LEU A 36 2.44 -8.48 -2.54
N GLY A 37 1.74 -9.27 -3.34
CA GLY A 37 2.38 -10.28 -4.17
C GLY A 37 3.26 -9.71 -5.27
N GLU A 38 2.86 -8.62 -5.93
CA GLU A 38 3.74 -7.86 -6.85
C GLU A 38 5.00 -7.38 -6.09
N SER A 39 4.83 -6.87 -4.88
CA SER A 39 5.92 -6.44 -4.00
C SER A 39 6.84 -7.60 -3.58
N PHE A 40 6.31 -8.79 -3.32
CA PHE A 40 7.09 -10.00 -3.04
C PHE A 40 7.91 -10.40 -4.26
N GLY A 41 7.32 -10.36 -5.46
CA GLY A 41 8.03 -10.62 -6.72
C GLY A 41 9.25 -9.74 -6.88
N TYR A 42 9.07 -8.42 -6.73
CA TYR A 42 10.19 -7.47 -6.79
C TYR A 42 11.25 -7.73 -5.71
N MET A 43 10.81 -7.93 -4.46
CA MET A 43 11.75 -8.11 -3.35
C MET A 43 12.59 -9.39 -3.52
N TYR A 44 11.96 -10.52 -3.83
CA TYR A 44 12.67 -11.78 -4.04
C TYR A 44 13.57 -11.74 -5.26
N SER A 45 13.15 -11.07 -6.34
CA SER A 45 14.02 -10.83 -7.47
C SER A 45 15.24 -9.99 -7.10
N SER A 46 15.03 -8.84 -6.48
CA SER A 46 16.11 -7.90 -6.15
C SER A 46 17.07 -8.41 -5.06
N VAL A 47 16.62 -9.28 -4.16
CA VAL A 47 17.40 -9.76 -3.01
C VAL A 47 17.96 -11.18 -3.24
N HIS A 48 17.24 -12.02 -3.96
CA HIS A 48 17.57 -13.45 -4.13
C HIS A 48 17.83 -13.85 -5.59
N GLY A 49 17.72 -12.92 -6.54
CA GLY A 49 17.92 -13.21 -7.96
C GLY A 49 16.83 -14.09 -8.56
N MET A 50 15.67 -14.22 -7.91
CA MET A 50 14.55 -15.02 -8.41
C MET A 50 13.81 -14.27 -9.52
N GLU A 51 13.69 -14.89 -10.69
CA GLU A 51 12.91 -14.31 -11.78
C GLU A 51 11.41 -14.33 -11.47
N CYS A 52 10.73 -13.20 -11.70
CA CYS A 52 9.31 -13.10 -11.39
C CYS A 52 8.55 -12.18 -12.36
N VAL A 53 7.66 -12.78 -13.16
CA VAL A 53 6.60 -12.03 -13.85
C VAL A 53 5.34 -12.01 -13.01
N SER A 54 4.83 -10.82 -12.70
CA SER A 54 3.53 -10.62 -12.09
C SER A 54 2.49 -10.28 -13.15
N VAL A 55 1.48 -11.13 -13.29
CA VAL A 55 0.43 -10.95 -14.30
C VAL A 55 -0.78 -10.30 -13.66
N ARG A 56 -1.09 -9.06 -14.03
CA ARG A 56 -2.35 -8.39 -13.68
C ARG A 56 -3.48 -8.96 -14.54
N ILE A 57 -4.03 -10.09 -14.11
CA ILE A 57 -5.07 -10.81 -14.85
C ILE A 57 -6.35 -9.97 -14.88
N GLY A 58 -6.94 -9.86 -16.07
CA GLY A 58 -8.31 -9.41 -16.28
C GLY A 58 -9.35 -10.43 -15.81
N ASN A 59 -10.57 -10.27 -16.26
CA ASN A 59 -11.66 -11.19 -16.01
C ASN A 59 -11.52 -12.44 -16.90
N PHE A 60 -11.15 -13.56 -16.29
CA PHE A 60 -11.18 -14.88 -16.90
C PHE A 60 -12.45 -15.61 -16.47
N ASN A 61 -13.21 -16.15 -17.42
CA ASN A 61 -14.44 -16.90 -17.14
C ASN A 61 -14.37 -18.30 -17.75
N PRO A 62 -14.40 -19.39 -16.96
CA PRO A 62 -14.32 -20.75 -17.51
C PRO A 62 -15.50 -21.10 -18.43
N GLU A 63 -16.65 -20.45 -18.26
CA GLU A 63 -17.86 -20.68 -19.06
C GLU A 63 -17.92 -19.80 -20.32
N ARG A 64 -16.95 -18.90 -20.51
CA ARG A 64 -16.89 -17.99 -21.67
C ARG A 64 -15.44 -17.82 -22.13
N ASP A 65 -15.14 -18.42 -23.27
CA ASP A 65 -13.81 -18.32 -23.90
C ASP A 65 -13.57 -16.94 -24.54
N ARG A 66 -14.48 -16.48 -25.40
CA ARG A 66 -14.20 -15.27 -26.21
C ARG A 66 -14.29 -13.98 -25.38
N PRO A 67 -13.37 -13.02 -25.60
CA PRO A 67 -13.39 -11.74 -24.91
C PRO A 67 -14.46 -10.84 -25.52
N GLU A 68 -15.25 -10.20 -24.66
CA GLU A 68 -16.37 -9.31 -25.02
C GLU A 68 -16.15 -7.88 -24.47
N HIS A 69 -15.05 -7.68 -23.75
CA HIS A 69 -14.72 -6.45 -23.05
C HIS A 69 -13.19 -6.37 -22.94
N PRO A 70 -12.57 -5.17 -22.96
CA PRO A 70 -11.10 -5.02 -22.83
C PRO A 70 -10.50 -5.57 -21.54
N HIS A 71 -11.34 -5.81 -20.54
CA HIS A 71 -10.90 -6.42 -19.28
C HIS A 71 -10.86 -7.95 -19.35
N HIS A 72 -11.32 -8.58 -20.43
CA HIS A 72 -11.42 -10.05 -20.48
C HIS A 72 -10.11 -10.68 -20.96
N LEU A 73 -9.85 -11.89 -20.45
CA LEU A 73 -8.77 -12.75 -20.91
C LEU A 73 -9.40 -14.04 -21.44
N SER A 74 -9.18 -14.34 -22.72
CA SER A 74 -9.67 -15.57 -23.34
C SER A 74 -8.95 -16.81 -22.81
N HIS A 75 -9.47 -18.01 -23.10
CA HIS A 75 -8.79 -19.24 -22.70
C HIS A 75 -7.48 -19.44 -23.45
N GLY A 76 -7.50 -19.18 -24.76
CA GLY A 76 -6.31 -19.28 -25.60
C GLY A 76 -5.22 -18.29 -25.19
N ASP A 77 -5.58 -17.03 -24.95
CA ASP A 77 -4.64 -16.00 -24.53
C ASP A 77 -4.14 -16.23 -23.12
N CYS A 78 -4.95 -16.79 -22.22
CA CYS A 78 -4.48 -17.20 -20.91
C CYS A 78 -3.32 -18.21 -21.02
N VAL A 79 -3.45 -19.23 -21.86
CA VAL A 79 -2.38 -20.23 -22.05
C VAL A 79 -1.12 -19.56 -22.62
N ARG A 80 -1.25 -18.80 -23.71
CA ARG A 80 -0.12 -18.11 -24.37
C ARG A 80 0.60 -17.14 -23.43
N LEU A 81 -0.16 -16.38 -22.64
CA LEU A 81 0.38 -15.44 -21.67
C LEU A 81 1.22 -16.13 -20.59
N PHE A 82 0.69 -17.21 -20.01
CA PHE A 82 1.41 -17.91 -18.95
C PHE A 82 2.59 -18.71 -19.49
N GLU A 83 2.51 -19.22 -20.73
CA GLU A 83 3.64 -19.79 -21.46
C GLU A 83 4.75 -18.74 -21.66
N ALA A 84 4.42 -17.57 -22.22
CA ALA A 84 5.34 -16.45 -22.38
C ALA A 84 5.98 -16.02 -21.03
N ALA A 85 5.17 -15.97 -19.96
CA ALA A 85 5.62 -15.56 -18.64
C ALA A 85 6.54 -16.59 -17.95
N VAL A 86 6.57 -17.86 -18.36
CA VAL A 86 7.50 -18.87 -17.81
C VAL A 86 8.69 -19.17 -18.73
N CYS A 87 8.59 -18.83 -20.02
CA CYS A 87 9.59 -19.14 -21.03
C CYS A 87 10.45 -17.95 -21.47
N HIS A 88 10.21 -16.74 -20.96
CA HIS A 88 11.04 -15.57 -21.28
C HIS A 88 12.52 -15.82 -20.89
N GLU A 89 13.45 -15.18 -21.60
CA GLU A 89 14.90 -15.37 -21.34
C GLU A 89 15.52 -14.23 -20.51
N ASP A 90 14.97 -13.01 -20.58
CA ASP A 90 15.69 -11.80 -20.13
C ASP A 90 15.01 -11.01 -18.99
N VAL A 91 13.90 -11.50 -18.43
CA VAL A 91 13.13 -10.75 -17.42
C VAL A 91 13.51 -11.16 -15.99
N THR A 92 14.14 -10.24 -15.25
CA THR A 92 14.43 -10.45 -13.82
C THR A 92 13.22 -10.22 -12.92
N CYS A 93 12.46 -9.15 -13.13
CA CYS A 93 11.17 -8.92 -12.48
C CYS A 93 10.36 -7.93 -13.29
N GLU A 94 9.12 -8.28 -13.64
CA GLU A 94 8.27 -7.41 -14.43
C GLU A 94 6.79 -7.61 -14.10
N ILE A 95 5.98 -6.59 -14.38
CA ILE A 95 4.52 -6.64 -14.28
C ILE A 95 3.95 -6.51 -15.69
N VAL A 96 2.97 -7.34 -16.03
CA VAL A 96 2.27 -7.29 -17.34
C VAL A 96 0.76 -7.37 -17.14
N PHE A 97 -0.03 -6.86 -18.10
CA PHE A 97 -1.47 -7.13 -18.10
C PHE A 97 -1.78 -8.48 -18.73
N GLY A 98 -2.65 -9.23 -18.07
CA GLY A 98 -3.21 -10.47 -18.61
C GLY A 98 -4.62 -10.23 -19.13
N VAL A 99 -4.72 -9.64 -20.31
CA VAL A 99 -5.96 -9.43 -21.06
C VAL A 99 -5.75 -9.84 -22.52
N SER A 100 -6.85 -10.16 -23.20
CA SER A 100 -6.89 -10.27 -24.66
C SER A 100 -6.88 -8.88 -25.32
N ASP A 101 -6.67 -8.81 -26.63
CA ASP A 101 -6.67 -7.51 -27.34
C ASP A 101 -8.08 -6.90 -27.41
N SER A 102 -8.16 -5.62 -27.76
CA SER A 102 -9.42 -4.87 -27.80
C SER A 102 -9.36 -3.66 -28.72
N ASP A 103 -10.44 -3.42 -29.47
CA ASP A 103 -10.66 -2.13 -30.18
C ASP A 103 -10.92 -0.93 -29.25
N TRP A 104 -11.00 -1.22 -27.96
CA TRP A 104 -11.02 -0.26 -26.88
C TRP A 104 -9.77 -0.50 -26.01
N ALA A 105 -8.67 0.16 -26.37
CA ALA A 105 -7.35 0.00 -25.77
C ALA A 105 -7.23 0.55 -24.34
N LEU A 106 -7.99 -0.02 -23.39
CA LEU A 106 -8.00 0.38 -21.99
C LEU A 106 -6.73 -0.05 -21.25
N TYR A 107 -6.13 -1.19 -21.61
CA TYR A 107 -4.93 -1.74 -20.99
C TYR A 107 -3.75 -1.68 -21.96
N ASP A 108 -2.57 -1.36 -21.43
CA ASP A 108 -1.32 -1.39 -22.20
C ASP A 108 -0.82 -2.84 -22.36
N VAL A 109 -1.21 -3.46 -23.48
CA VAL A 109 -0.76 -4.80 -23.87
C VAL A 109 0.62 -4.79 -24.54
N ASP A 110 1.08 -3.63 -25.03
CA ASP A 110 2.34 -3.50 -25.77
C ASP A 110 3.55 -3.74 -24.86
N HIS A 111 3.46 -3.36 -23.58
CA HIS A 111 4.48 -3.72 -22.59
C HIS A 111 4.69 -5.23 -22.50
N GLY A 112 3.60 -6.01 -22.43
CA GLY A 112 3.66 -7.48 -22.38
C GLY A 112 4.26 -8.10 -23.64
N ARG A 113 3.91 -7.56 -24.81
CA ARG A 113 4.53 -7.93 -26.10
C ARG A 113 6.04 -7.71 -26.07
N SER A 114 6.47 -6.55 -25.59
CA SER A 114 7.88 -6.16 -25.61
C SER A 114 8.74 -6.93 -24.61
N VAL A 115 8.24 -7.23 -23.40
CA VAL A 115 9.08 -7.73 -22.31
C VAL A 115 9.06 -9.25 -22.17
N ILE A 116 7.93 -9.91 -22.47
CA ILE A 116 7.82 -11.38 -22.37
C ILE A 116 7.39 -12.04 -23.68
N GLY A 117 7.18 -11.27 -24.75
CA GLY A 117 6.76 -11.82 -26.05
C GLY A 117 5.29 -12.26 -26.09
N TYR A 118 4.47 -11.85 -25.13
CA TYR A 118 3.04 -12.17 -25.15
C TYR A 118 2.30 -11.27 -26.15
N ASP A 119 1.92 -11.83 -27.30
CA ASP A 119 1.07 -11.19 -28.30
C ASP A 119 -0.34 -11.82 -28.29
N PRO A 120 -1.36 -11.12 -27.76
CA PRO A 120 -2.73 -11.63 -27.73
C PRO A 120 -3.25 -11.92 -29.13
N GLN A 121 -3.96 -13.05 -29.29
CA GLN A 121 -4.53 -13.46 -30.58
C GLN A 121 -6.06 -13.35 -30.64
N ASP A 122 -6.70 -13.21 -29.47
CA ASP A 122 -8.14 -12.99 -29.39
C ASP A 122 -8.43 -11.51 -29.16
N VAL A 123 -9.50 -10.99 -29.78
CA VAL A 123 -9.83 -9.56 -29.78
C VAL A 123 -11.27 -9.36 -29.32
N SER A 124 -11.48 -8.42 -28.42
CA SER A 124 -12.81 -7.93 -28.05
C SER A 124 -13.20 -6.70 -28.87
N HIS A 125 -14.49 -6.61 -29.18
CA HIS A 125 -15.08 -5.49 -29.90
C HIS A 125 -16.19 -4.86 -29.08
N VAL A 126 -16.01 -3.61 -28.66
CA VAL A 126 -16.99 -2.90 -27.83
C VAL A 126 -17.44 -1.62 -28.51
N ALA A 127 -18.70 -1.59 -28.94
CA ALA A 127 -19.31 -0.41 -29.55
C ALA A 127 -19.21 0.79 -28.61
N ALA A 128 -18.92 1.98 -29.15
CA ALA A 128 -18.65 3.18 -28.35
C ALA A 128 -19.77 3.53 -27.35
N ILE A 129 -21.02 3.22 -27.68
CA ILE A 129 -22.20 3.45 -26.82
C ILE A 129 -22.26 2.51 -25.61
N ASP A 130 -21.64 1.33 -25.70
CA ASP A 130 -21.65 0.29 -24.66
C ASP A 130 -20.40 0.33 -23.77
N ARG A 131 -19.45 1.24 -24.06
CA ARG A 131 -18.24 1.46 -23.26
C ARG A 131 -18.62 2.09 -21.93
N THR A 132 -18.92 1.24 -20.96
CA THR A 132 -19.32 1.59 -19.60
C THR A 132 -18.25 1.16 -18.60
N PHE A 133 -18.24 1.82 -17.45
CA PHE A 133 -17.19 1.64 -16.44
C PHE A 133 -17.79 1.51 -15.04
N ASP A 134 -16.97 1.03 -14.11
CA ASP A 134 -17.32 0.95 -12.71
C ASP A 134 -17.50 2.36 -12.12
N ARG A 135 -18.75 2.71 -11.83
CA ARG A 135 -19.14 3.99 -11.21
C ARG A 135 -19.20 3.93 -9.69
N SER A 136 -18.57 2.93 -9.05
CA SER A 136 -18.53 2.89 -7.59
C SER A 136 -17.90 4.17 -7.04
N GLU A 137 -18.60 4.80 -6.11
CA GLU A 137 -18.15 6.01 -5.43
C GLU A 137 -17.50 5.64 -4.08
N PRO A 138 -16.48 6.39 -3.63
CA PRO A 138 -15.94 6.23 -2.29
C PRO A 138 -16.98 6.61 -1.23
N ALA A 139 -16.81 6.10 -0.02
CA ALA A 139 -17.56 6.54 1.15
C ALA A 139 -17.29 8.02 1.46
N GLU A 140 -18.31 8.72 1.93
CA GLU A 140 -18.20 10.11 2.37
C GLU A 140 -17.20 10.25 3.53
N PRO A 141 -16.34 11.30 3.55
CA PRO A 141 -15.38 11.50 4.61
C PRO A 141 -16.02 11.62 6.01
N LEU A 142 -15.46 10.92 6.99
CA LEU A 142 -15.85 11.05 8.39
C LEU A 142 -15.30 12.37 8.95
N GLY A 143 -16.18 13.24 9.42
CA GLY A 143 -15.87 14.47 10.17
C GLY A 143 -15.02 15.52 9.44
N GLU A 144 -15.18 16.79 9.79
CA GLU A 144 -14.36 17.88 9.22
C GLU A 144 -13.55 18.64 10.28
N ALA A 145 -13.92 18.49 11.56
CA ALA A 145 -13.30 19.22 12.66
C ALA A 145 -11.82 18.83 12.84
N PRO A 146 -10.98 19.78 13.30
CA PRO A 146 -9.66 19.45 13.83
C PRO A 146 -9.77 18.46 15.01
N PRO A 147 -8.83 17.51 15.16
CA PRO A 147 -8.86 16.58 16.28
C PRO A 147 -8.53 17.31 17.59
N GLU A 148 -9.18 16.94 18.69
CA GLU A 148 -8.84 17.40 20.04
C GLU A 148 -7.99 16.36 20.77
N ARG A 149 -8.37 15.07 20.65
CA ARG A 149 -7.65 13.94 21.25
C ARG A 149 -6.95 13.07 20.22
N VAL A 150 -5.64 12.92 20.38
CA VAL A 150 -4.76 12.18 19.46
C VAL A 150 -4.14 10.97 20.15
N LEU A 151 -4.38 9.79 19.60
CA LEU A 151 -3.69 8.56 19.97
C LEU A 151 -2.35 8.47 19.23
N ILE A 152 -1.25 8.20 19.94
CA ILE A 152 0.05 7.88 19.36
C ILE A 152 0.36 6.41 19.69
N THR A 153 0.40 5.55 18.67
CA THR A 153 0.91 4.17 18.85
C THR A 153 2.42 4.14 18.70
N GLY A 154 3.12 3.28 19.45
CA GLY A 154 4.58 3.30 19.50
C GLY A 154 5.11 4.55 20.23
N ALA A 155 4.31 5.08 21.17
CA ALA A 155 4.56 6.33 21.87
C ALA A 155 5.82 6.28 22.76
N ALA A 156 6.22 5.11 23.25
CA ALA A 156 7.48 4.97 24.00
C ALA A 156 8.70 4.94 23.08
N GLY A 157 8.51 4.83 21.75
CA GLY A 157 9.57 4.84 20.75
C GLY A 157 10.16 6.24 20.48
N ARG A 158 11.30 6.28 19.76
CA ARG A 158 12.06 7.53 19.52
C ARG A 158 11.22 8.65 18.87
N VAL A 159 10.47 8.32 17.82
CA VAL A 159 9.59 9.30 17.15
C VAL A 159 8.36 9.60 18.01
N GLY A 160 7.80 8.57 18.66
CA GLY A 160 6.64 8.69 19.52
C GLY A 160 6.86 9.66 20.68
N ARG A 161 7.98 9.55 21.39
CA ARG A 161 8.36 10.47 22.48
C ARG A 161 8.48 11.92 22.00
N GLY A 162 9.17 12.13 20.87
CA GLY A 162 9.32 13.46 20.29
C GLY A 162 7.98 14.08 19.89
N LEU A 163 7.10 13.29 19.27
CA LEU A 163 5.75 13.75 18.89
C LEU A 163 4.87 14.02 20.11
N ALA A 164 4.86 13.13 21.10
CA ALA A 164 4.07 13.32 22.31
C ALA A 164 4.49 14.60 23.06
N ALA A 165 5.81 14.82 23.21
CA ALA A 165 6.34 16.03 23.83
C ALA A 165 5.99 17.31 23.05
N GLY A 166 6.10 17.28 21.71
CA GLY A 166 5.84 18.45 20.87
C GLY A 166 4.36 18.73 20.56
N LEU A 167 3.46 17.77 20.80
CA LEU A 167 2.03 17.91 20.49
C LEU A 167 1.14 18.13 21.72
N ARG A 168 1.61 17.79 22.93
CA ARG A 168 0.80 17.87 24.16
C ARG A 168 0.29 19.25 24.56
N GLU A 169 0.89 20.33 24.05
CA GLU A 169 0.39 21.69 24.29
C GLU A 169 -0.79 22.06 23.39
N ARG A 170 -1.02 21.30 22.31
CA ARG A 170 -2.06 21.56 21.30
C ARG A 170 -3.18 20.53 21.28
N PHE A 171 -2.92 19.32 21.77
CA PHE A 171 -3.84 18.19 21.71
C PHE A 171 -3.79 17.41 23.03
N GLU A 172 -4.90 16.77 23.38
CA GLU A 172 -4.90 15.74 24.41
C GLU A 172 -4.23 14.47 23.85
N ILE A 173 -3.10 14.07 24.43
CA ILE A 173 -2.32 12.94 23.94
C ILE A 173 -2.63 11.68 24.73
N ARG A 174 -3.03 10.63 24.02
CA ARG A 174 -3.02 9.26 24.54
C ARG A 174 -1.83 8.47 23.97
N GLY A 175 -1.02 7.89 24.84
CA GLY A 175 0.05 6.98 24.45
C GLY A 175 -0.41 5.52 24.39
N PHE A 176 -0.02 4.78 23.37
CA PHE A 176 -0.17 3.32 23.30
C PHE A 176 1.15 2.65 22.91
N ASP A 177 1.66 1.77 23.77
CA ASP A 177 2.92 1.06 23.56
C ASP A 177 2.96 -0.25 24.38
N GLN A 178 3.91 -1.13 24.08
CA GLN A 178 4.16 -2.33 24.89
C GLN A 178 4.93 -1.99 26.18
N VAL A 179 5.53 -0.80 26.26
CA VAL A 179 6.32 -0.31 27.40
C VAL A 179 5.57 0.81 28.12
N GLU A 180 5.78 0.92 29.43
CA GLU A 180 5.25 2.02 30.24
C GLU A 180 5.77 3.40 29.77
N MET A 181 4.91 4.41 29.87
CA MET A 181 5.17 5.79 29.42
C MET A 181 4.90 6.78 30.57
N PRO A 182 5.76 6.84 31.60
CA PRO A 182 5.52 7.60 32.82
C PRO A 182 5.44 9.12 32.60
N ASP A 183 5.90 9.61 31.44
CA ASP A 183 5.88 11.03 31.07
C ASP A 183 4.52 11.50 30.48
N LEU A 184 3.54 10.61 30.36
CA LEU A 184 2.21 10.87 29.80
C LEU A 184 1.10 10.52 30.80
N ASP A 185 0.09 11.38 30.88
CA ASP A 185 -1.03 11.23 31.83
C ASP A 185 -2.06 10.17 31.37
N ASP A 186 -2.35 10.10 30.06
CA ASP A 186 -3.27 9.12 29.46
C ASP A 186 -2.48 8.09 28.66
N THR A 187 -2.36 6.88 29.20
CA THR A 187 -1.58 5.81 28.58
C THR A 187 -2.28 4.47 28.64
N ILE A 188 -2.04 3.66 27.62
CA ILE A 188 -2.43 2.25 27.57
C ILE A 188 -1.18 1.45 27.26
N VAL A 189 -0.89 0.46 28.11
CA VAL A 189 0.16 -0.53 27.85
C VAL A 189 -0.47 -1.76 27.24
N GLY A 190 0.01 -2.18 26.07
CA GLY A 190 -0.49 -3.37 25.37
C GLY A 190 0.19 -3.64 24.05
N ASP A 191 -0.09 -4.81 23.48
CA ASP A 191 0.44 -5.23 22.19
C ASP A 191 -0.44 -4.68 21.06
N ILE A 192 0.18 -4.11 20.02
CA ILE A 192 -0.51 -3.65 18.82
C ILE A 192 -1.20 -4.79 18.07
N GLY A 193 -0.73 -6.03 18.22
CA GLY A 193 -1.40 -7.22 17.69
C GLY A 193 -2.59 -7.71 18.52
N ASP A 194 -2.90 -7.08 19.66
CA ASP A 194 -4.09 -7.37 20.47
C ASP A 194 -5.21 -6.39 20.10
N HIS A 195 -6.26 -6.91 19.45
CA HIS A 195 -7.40 -6.10 19.01
C HIS A 195 -8.16 -5.45 20.18
N ASP A 196 -8.29 -6.13 21.32
CA ASP A 196 -8.98 -5.57 22.49
C ASP A 196 -8.15 -4.43 23.10
N ALA A 197 -6.83 -4.54 23.08
CA ALA A 197 -5.95 -3.44 23.46
C ALA A 197 -6.09 -2.25 22.50
N CYS A 198 -6.16 -2.49 21.18
CA CYS A 198 -6.39 -1.45 20.18
C CYS A 198 -7.75 -0.77 20.34
N LEU A 199 -8.81 -1.53 20.67
CA LEU A 199 -10.13 -0.99 20.97
C LEU A 199 -10.13 -0.08 22.20
N ARG A 200 -9.45 -0.48 23.28
CA ARG A 200 -9.26 0.39 24.45
C ARG A 200 -8.49 1.66 24.07
N ALA A 201 -7.42 1.53 23.29
CA ALA A 201 -6.58 2.63 22.84
C ALA A 201 -7.36 3.67 22.02
N THR A 202 -8.20 3.22 21.10
CA THR A 202 -8.96 4.06 20.16
C THR A 202 -10.25 4.62 20.73
N LYS A 203 -10.69 4.19 21.91
CA LYS A 203 -11.95 4.67 22.49
C LYS A 203 -11.91 6.16 22.81
N GLY A 204 -12.77 6.92 22.15
CA GLY A 204 -12.96 8.36 22.39
C GLY A 204 -11.79 9.23 21.91
N VAL A 205 -11.04 8.77 20.92
CA VAL A 205 -9.98 9.57 20.26
C VAL A 205 -10.46 10.03 18.89
N ASP A 206 -10.00 11.19 18.44
CA ASP A 206 -10.40 11.78 17.16
C ASP A 206 -9.47 11.38 16.01
N ALA A 207 -8.19 11.20 16.34
CA ALA A 207 -7.15 10.87 15.38
C ALA A 207 -6.15 9.85 15.95
N VAL A 208 -5.58 9.04 15.04
CA VAL A 208 -4.44 8.15 15.34
C VAL A 208 -3.20 8.60 14.57
N VAL A 209 -2.06 8.72 15.26
CA VAL A 209 -0.73 8.71 14.68
C VAL A 209 -0.14 7.32 14.91
N HIS A 210 -0.09 6.49 13.86
CA HIS A 210 0.37 5.11 13.98
C HIS A 210 1.86 4.98 13.68
N LEU A 211 2.67 4.77 14.73
CA LEU A 211 4.12 4.56 14.64
C LEU A 211 4.54 3.16 15.08
N ALA A 212 3.67 2.41 15.77
CA ALA A 212 3.97 1.09 16.29
C ALA A 212 4.42 0.13 15.18
N GLY A 213 5.43 -0.68 15.51
CA GLY A 213 6.01 -1.67 14.61
C GLY A 213 7.51 -1.84 14.85
N VAL A 214 8.06 -2.95 14.36
CA VAL A 214 9.50 -3.18 14.35
C VAL A 214 10.15 -2.37 13.22
N PRO A 215 11.23 -1.60 13.48
CA PRO A 215 11.71 -0.58 12.54
C PRO A 215 12.84 -1.04 11.60
N SER A 216 13.19 -2.34 11.56
CA SER A 216 14.40 -2.84 10.90
C SER A 216 14.12 -3.72 9.69
N GLY A 217 14.88 -3.51 8.61
CA GLY A 217 14.86 -4.38 7.43
C GLY A 217 15.37 -5.80 7.69
N GLY A 218 16.16 -6.00 8.75
CA GLY A 218 16.64 -7.31 9.19
C GLY A 218 15.77 -7.97 10.27
N SER A 219 14.63 -7.37 10.63
CA SER A 219 13.72 -7.99 11.61
C SER A 219 13.19 -9.33 11.09
N PRO A 220 13.10 -10.36 11.95
CA PRO A 220 12.51 -11.65 11.58
C PRO A 220 11.10 -11.49 11.03
N TRP A 221 10.75 -12.31 10.02
CA TRP A 221 9.42 -12.30 9.39
C TRP A 221 8.29 -12.35 10.41
N LYS A 222 8.37 -13.24 11.40
CA LYS A 222 7.34 -13.41 12.44
C LYS A 222 7.04 -12.13 13.21
N ASP A 223 8.06 -11.32 13.48
CA ASP A 223 7.95 -10.10 14.28
C ASP A 223 7.34 -8.98 13.43
N VAL A 224 7.77 -8.88 12.16
CA VAL A 224 7.18 -7.94 11.18
C VAL A 224 5.72 -8.30 10.90
N LEU A 225 5.41 -9.58 10.73
CA LEU A 225 4.06 -10.07 10.48
C LEU A 225 3.13 -9.69 11.63
N ARG A 226 3.53 -9.96 12.87
CA ARG A 226 2.73 -9.62 14.06
C ARG A 226 2.59 -8.11 14.25
N ALA A 227 3.71 -7.39 14.34
CA ALA A 227 3.66 -5.98 14.75
C ALA A 227 3.24 -5.04 13.63
N ASN A 228 3.69 -5.28 12.39
CA ASN A 228 3.55 -4.31 11.30
C ASN A 228 2.43 -4.66 10.32
N PHE A 229 2.17 -5.95 10.05
CA PHE A 229 1.03 -6.34 9.22
C PHE A 229 -0.22 -6.45 10.09
N ASP A 230 -0.28 -7.46 10.97
CA ASP A 230 -1.45 -7.68 11.83
C ASP A 230 -1.72 -6.46 12.72
N GLY A 231 -0.72 -5.95 13.44
CA GLY A 231 -0.91 -4.77 14.29
C GLY A 231 -1.40 -3.50 13.57
N THR A 232 -0.96 -3.26 12.32
CA THR A 232 -1.49 -2.15 11.52
C THR A 232 -2.94 -2.42 11.10
N TYR A 233 -3.30 -3.66 10.81
CA TYR A 233 -4.69 -4.01 10.54
C TYR A 233 -5.57 -3.81 11.80
N GLN A 234 -5.12 -4.30 12.97
CA GLN A 234 -5.88 -4.19 14.22
C GLN A 234 -6.15 -2.74 14.61
N ILE A 235 -5.15 -1.86 14.55
CA ILE A 235 -5.38 -0.44 14.90
C ILE A 235 -6.32 0.25 13.91
N MET A 236 -6.25 -0.08 12.61
CA MET A 236 -7.13 0.50 11.60
C MET A 236 -8.58 0.03 11.80
N GLU A 237 -8.77 -1.25 12.11
CA GLU A 237 -10.09 -1.80 12.38
C GLU A 237 -10.67 -1.27 13.71
N ALA A 238 -9.86 -1.20 14.76
CA ALA A 238 -10.26 -0.60 16.04
C ALA A 238 -10.60 0.90 15.88
N ALA A 239 -9.81 1.63 15.09
CA ALA A 239 -10.09 3.03 14.75
C ALA A 239 -11.46 3.17 14.06
N ARG A 240 -11.73 2.32 13.07
CA ARG A 240 -13.05 2.27 12.39
C ARG A 240 -14.18 1.96 13.38
N GLN A 241 -14.01 0.97 14.25
CA GLN A 241 -15.02 0.55 15.22
C GLN A 241 -15.29 1.62 16.29
N SER A 242 -14.28 2.39 16.67
CA SER A 242 -14.36 3.47 17.65
C SER A 242 -14.82 4.82 17.06
N GLY A 243 -15.06 4.90 15.75
CA GLY A 243 -15.48 6.14 15.09
C GLY A 243 -14.35 7.15 14.89
N VAL A 244 -13.09 6.72 14.96
CA VAL A 244 -11.93 7.57 14.67
C VAL A 244 -11.97 7.95 13.20
N HIS A 245 -11.87 9.24 12.92
CA HIS A 245 -12.10 9.76 11.58
C HIS A 245 -10.80 10.13 10.84
N ARG A 246 -9.66 10.15 11.53
CA ARG A 246 -8.37 10.53 10.94
C ARG A 246 -7.22 9.62 11.37
N VAL A 247 -6.38 9.22 10.42
CA VAL A 247 -5.18 8.42 10.68
C VAL A 247 -3.98 8.97 9.92
N ALA A 248 -2.90 9.28 10.63
CA ALA A 248 -1.58 9.52 10.07
C ALA A 248 -0.72 8.28 10.27
N PHE A 249 -0.28 7.67 9.18
CA PHE A 249 0.49 6.42 9.18
C PHE A 249 1.97 6.69 8.88
N ALA A 250 2.87 6.21 9.74
CA ALA A 250 4.29 6.25 9.45
C ALA A 250 4.68 5.19 8.40
N SER A 251 4.66 5.58 7.13
CA SER A 251 5.28 4.85 6.03
C SER A 251 6.79 5.15 5.96
N ARG A 252 7.47 4.86 4.84
CA ARG A 252 8.94 4.94 4.75
C ARG A 252 9.41 5.50 3.41
N ALA A 253 10.21 6.57 3.43
CA ALA A 253 10.84 7.12 2.23
C ALA A 253 11.78 6.11 1.53
N GLY A 254 12.40 5.22 2.32
CA GLY A 254 13.24 4.13 1.85
C GLY A 254 12.55 3.11 0.93
N ILE A 255 11.22 3.13 0.79
CA ILE A 255 10.54 2.30 -0.22
C ILE A 255 10.91 2.70 -1.65
N LEU A 256 11.43 3.93 -1.85
CA LEU A 256 11.94 4.45 -3.12
C LEU A 256 13.48 4.39 -3.19
N GLY A 257 14.11 3.71 -2.24
CA GLY A 257 15.58 3.59 -2.11
C GLY A 257 16.29 3.17 -3.39
N PRO A 258 15.79 2.17 -4.14
CA PRO A 258 16.43 1.68 -5.36
C PRO A 258 16.41 2.62 -6.57
N TYR A 259 15.62 3.70 -6.58
CA TYR A 259 15.66 4.66 -7.70
C TYR A 259 17.00 5.43 -7.71
N PRO A 260 17.51 5.80 -8.91
CA PRO A 260 18.73 6.60 -9.05
C PRO A 260 18.71 7.85 -8.17
N LYS A 261 19.87 8.20 -7.59
CA LYS A 261 20.01 9.39 -6.74
C LYS A 261 19.82 10.71 -7.51
N THR A 262 20.00 10.68 -8.82
CA THR A 262 19.78 11.81 -9.74
C THR A 262 18.30 12.08 -10.02
N LEU A 263 17.43 11.11 -9.73
CA LEU A 263 15.99 11.25 -9.91
C LEU A 263 15.37 11.91 -8.67
N GLN A 264 14.56 12.94 -8.88
CA GLN A 264 13.70 13.47 -7.82
C GLN A 264 12.65 12.40 -7.45
N ARG A 265 12.66 11.98 -6.19
CA ARG A 265 11.73 10.97 -5.69
C ARG A 265 10.41 11.63 -5.33
N THR A 266 9.34 11.30 -6.05
CA THR A 266 7.98 11.79 -5.78
C THR A 266 7.12 10.68 -5.18
N VAL A 267 5.94 11.04 -4.66
CA VAL A 267 4.97 10.06 -4.15
C VAL A 267 4.36 9.21 -5.27
N ASP A 268 4.44 9.68 -6.51
CA ASP A 268 3.94 9.02 -7.72
C ASP A 268 4.85 7.90 -8.25
N LEU A 269 6.04 7.74 -7.68
CA LEU A 269 6.92 6.61 -8.02
C LEU A 269 6.44 5.31 -7.36
N MET A 270 6.45 4.24 -8.15
CA MET A 270 6.13 2.89 -7.68
C MET A 270 7.09 2.44 -6.56
N PRO A 271 6.59 1.92 -5.43
CA PRO A 271 7.41 1.36 -4.37
C PRO A 271 8.31 0.20 -4.85
N ARG A 272 9.55 0.15 -4.38
CA ARG A 272 10.56 -0.87 -4.68
C ARG A 272 11.09 -1.50 -3.38
N PRO A 273 10.33 -2.42 -2.75
CA PRO A 273 10.66 -2.96 -1.44
C PRO A 273 11.83 -3.96 -1.49
N GLN A 274 12.74 -3.86 -0.51
CA GLN A 274 13.89 -4.75 -0.38
C GLN A 274 13.95 -5.48 0.98
N SER A 275 12.84 -5.47 1.74
CA SER A 275 12.71 -6.19 3.02
C SER A 275 11.25 -6.37 3.40
N TYR A 276 10.97 -7.34 4.29
CA TYR A 276 9.64 -7.53 4.88
C TYR A 276 9.13 -6.27 5.61
N TYR A 277 10.02 -5.55 6.29
CA TYR A 277 9.67 -4.28 6.92
C TYR A 277 9.18 -3.25 5.89
N THR A 278 9.89 -3.09 4.77
CA THR A 278 9.46 -2.18 3.70
C THR A 278 8.13 -2.62 3.08
N MET A 279 7.91 -3.92 2.92
CA MET A 279 6.61 -4.46 2.47
C MET A 279 5.48 -4.14 3.43
N SER A 280 5.70 -4.22 4.75
CA SER A 280 4.68 -3.88 5.74
C SER A 280 4.21 -2.43 5.63
N LYS A 281 5.06 -1.51 5.14
CA LYS A 281 4.67 -0.12 4.89
C LYS A 281 3.81 0.03 3.63
N ILE A 282 4.09 -0.75 2.59
CA ILE A 282 3.22 -0.84 1.39
C ILE A 282 1.85 -1.41 1.78
N PHE A 283 1.82 -2.43 2.64
CA PHE A 283 0.57 -2.95 3.20
C PHE A 283 -0.24 -1.87 3.92
N GLY A 284 0.39 -1.11 4.81
CA GLY A 284 -0.27 -0.02 5.53
C GLY A 284 -0.77 1.10 4.61
N GLU A 285 -0.02 1.46 3.55
CA GLU A 285 -0.50 2.38 2.50
C GLU A 285 -1.75 1.85 1.80
N GLY A 286 -1.77 0.54 1.49
CA GLY A 286 -2.94 -0.13 0.90
C GLY A 286 -4.15 -0.16 1.83
N LEU A 287 -3.96 -0.42 3.12
CA LEU A 287 -5.03 -0.33 4.12
C LEU A 287 -5.59 1.10 4.18
N GLY A 288 -4.72 2.11 4.18
CA GLY A 288 -5.15 3.51 4.16
C GLY A 288 -6.07 3.83 2.99
N HIS A 289 -5.71 3.39 1.78
CA HIS A 289 -6.55 3.56 0.60
C HIS A 289 -7.90 2.83 0.76
N MET A 290 -7.88 1.57 1.21
CA MET A 290 -9.09 0.77 1.42
C MET A 290 -10.03 1.41 2.46
N TYR A 291 -9.52 1.82 3.62
CA TYR A 291 -10.35 2.39 4.68
C TYR A 291 -10.88 3.78 4.31
N THR A 292 -10.12 4.58 3.57
CA THR A 292 -10.63 5.84 2.98
C THR A 292 -11.79 5.53 2.03
N TRP A 293 -11.58 4.60 1.09
CA TRP A 293 -12.58 4.26 0.08
C TRP A 293 -13.86 3.65 0.67
N ARG A 294 -13.73 2.71 1.62
CA ARG A 294 -14.88 1.94 2.13
C ARG A 294 -15.58 2.57 3.32
N HIS A 295 -14.88 3.41 4.08
CA HIS A 295 -15.33 3.86 5.39
C HIS A 295 -15.18 5.37 5.63
N GLY A 296 -14.62 6.14 4.68
CA GLY A 296 -14.50 7.58 4.81
C GLY A 296 -13.44 8.05 5.80
N ILE A 297 -12.62 7.15 6.35
CA ILE A 297 -11.52 7.54 7.25
C ILE A 297 -10.52 8.39 6.46
N ARG A 298 -10.21 9.59 6.96
CA ARG A 298 -9.19 10.46 6.37
C ARG A 298 -7.80 9.92 6.68
N PHE A 299 -7.10 9.40 5.68
CA PHE A 299 -5.81 8.75 5.86
C PHE A 299 -4.66 9.53 5.20
N THR A 300 -3.56 9.73 5.94
CA THR A 300 -2.32 10.29 5.39
C THR A 300 -1.18 9.31 5.59
N SER A 301 -0.58 8.83 4.50
CA SER A 301 0.70 8.11 4.55
C SER A 301 1.86 9.10 4.58
N VAL A 302 2.64 9.07 5.67
CA VAL A 302 3.85 9.88 5.80
C VAL A 302 5.05 9.00 5.56
N ARG A 303 5.65 9.09 4.37
CA ARG A 303 6.89 8.38 4.03
C ARG A 303 8.09 9.01 4.75
N ILE A 304 8.27 8.67 6.02
CA ILE A 304 9.30 9.30 6.87
C ILE A 304 10.73 8.94 6.43
N GLY A 305 11.62 9.93 6.59
CA GLY A 305 13.06 9.76 6.53
C GLY A 305 13.65 9.15 7.80
N ASN A 306 14.97 9.04 7.86
CA ASN A 306 15.67 8.56 9.05
C ASN A 306 15.61 9.62 10.17
N PHE A 307 15.14 9.25 11.35
CA PHE A 307 14.99 10.16 12.49
C PHE A 307 15.97 9.80 13.60
N LYS A 308 16.64 10.80 14.17
CA LYS A 308 17.55 10.64 15.31
C LYS A 308 17.25 11.72 16.35
N LEU A 309 16.82 11.29 17.53
CA LEU A 309 16.46 12.18 18.63
C LEU A 309 17.67 13.00 19.14
N GLU A 310 18.87 12.44 19.08
CA GLU A 310 20.11 13.10 19.52
C GLU A 310 20.66 14.14 18.52
N ARG A 311 19.90 14.48 17.46
CA ARG A 311 20.36 15.40 16.40
C ARG A 311 19.28 16.40 16.03
N ASP A 312 19.55 17.67 16.36
CA ASP A 312 18.63 18.78 16.11
C ASP A 312 18.44 19.03 14.61
N GLN A 313 19.55 19.02 13.87
CA GLN A 313 19.59 19.32 12.43
C GLN A 313 19.91 18.05 11.59
N PRO A 314 19.27 17.87 10.43
CA PRO A 314 19.53 16.75 9.55
C PRO A 314 20.90 16.91 8.87
N GLY A 315 21.74 15.87 8.96
CA GLY A 315 23.06 15.82 8.29
C GLY A 315 23.03 15.21 6.89
N HIS A 316 21.86 14.76 6.41
CA HIS A 316 21.68 14.19 5.09
C HIS A 316 20.24 14.45 4.60
N PRO A 317 20.01 14.68 3.29
CA PRO A 317 18.67 14.87 2.69
C PRO A 317 17.58 13.83 2.99
N HIS A 318 17.92 12.64 3.52
CA HIS A 318 16.93 11.62 3.89
C HIS A 318 16.67 11.59 5.41
N GLN A 319 17.19 12.55 6.18
CA GLN A 319 17.05 12.63 7.63
C GLN A 319 16.01 13.67 8.02
N LEU A 320 15.24 13.38 9.08
CA LEU A 320 14.35 14.31 9.74
C LEU A 320 15.11 14.94 10.92
N GLY A 321 15.12 16.28 10.99
CA GLY A 321 15.52 17.03 12.17
C GLY A 321 14.35 17.21 13.14
N HIS A 322 14.64 17.78 14.31
CA HIS A 322 13.63 18.13 15.32
C HIS A 322 13.87 19.53 15.90
N ALA A 323 14.68 20.35 15.23
CA ALA A 323 15.03 21.69 15.69
C ALA A 323 13.78 22.53 15.96
N ASP A 324 13.58 22.87 17.24
CA ASP A 324 12.74 23.96 17.66
C ASP A 324 13.41 25.27 17.24
N ASN A 325 12.85 25.94 16.24
CA ASN A 325 13.01 27.38 15.99
C ASN A 325 11.72 27.91 15.37
#